data_AF-A0A9D5L861-F1
#
_entry.id   AF-A0A9D5L861-F1
#
_cell.length_a   1.000
_cell.length_b   1.000
_cell.length_c   1.000
_cell.angle_alpha   90.00
_cell.angle_beta   90.00
_cell.angle_gamma   90.00
#
_symmetry.space_group_name_H-M   'P 1'
#
loop_
_entity.id
_entity.type
_entity.pdbx_description
1 polymer ?
#
loop_
_entity_poly.entity_id
_entity_poly.type
_entity_poly.pdbx_seq_one_letter_code
_entity_poly.pdbx_strand_id
1 'polypeptide(L)'
;MPEIDNIKFDEAVAMIEAFNNDHGCSMLQSKYKQQSLFEITKTARKERVHSAFLAWLFKENFENIPLNGLLYILYTNHTKQLRADTHKNQISYSSEIFKNQHNIIEHLRNQAIIQNTTYSISDVDTEYPISSISNKKGKKSNQFIDILLKCTSPKEEPLIILIENKIYANETQIEIDNEYLSDIISIVGNPSTTKSGKNQCGQTLAYYNHFSKQLPNANILYVFLDPSSSLEMELATDLPQCECKGFIHITYQDLMDRILIPLRDNKNINHRIKSIISDYIACLGATLLEIEDNKSKDSLKAMALDKETRELLQNFWAEHETLIMAALDSLTDDINTEEDTRNKIKNAVAALRSYNHNKYQFTYKSRIYNNSRKGYKKGELLYEIIKVLNPSPFNSIVNQFKGILDHNKKAGVLSSTEYYNLVKKSPSYTDNRFIPLPDTNPQIYISKQWGIDEIPQVINWASTQGIEVTTI
;
A
#
# COMPACT_ATOMS: atom_id res chain seq x y z
N MET A 1 25.52 -0.93 -15.88
CA MET A 1 25.45 -1.42 -14.48
C MET A 1 26.79 -1.04 -13.88
N PRO A 2 26.92 -0.72 -12.58
CA PRO A 2 28.06 -1.28 -11.90
C PRO A 2 27.78 -2.78 -11.84
N GLU A 3 28.61 -3.57 -12.51
CA GLU A 3 28.89 -4.91 -11.99
C GLU A 3 29.20 -4.69 -10.50
N ILE A 4 28.55 -5.45 -9.61
CA ILE A 4 29.05 -5.52 -8.24
C ILE A 4 30.34 -6.33 -8.36
N ASP A 5 31.39 -5.64 -8.82
CA ASP A 5 32.76 -6.05 -8.64
C ASP A 5 32.89 -6.39 -7.16
N ASN A 6 33.55 -7.51 -6.87
CA ASN A 6 33.88 -7.93 -5.52
C ASN A 6 34.22 -6.70 -4.68
N ILE A 7 33.31 -6.30 -3.77
CA ILE A 7 33.52 -5.15 -2.90
C ILE A 7 34.88 -5.36 -2.26
N LYS A 8 35.81 -4.44 -2.49
CA LYS A 8 37.16 -4.62 -1.96
C LYS A 8 37.06 -4.60 -0.44
N PHE A 9 37.91 -5.38 0.22
CA PHE A 9 37.90 -5.49 1.68
C PHE A 9 37.87 -4.10 2.36
N ASP A 10 38.66 -3.15 1.86
CA ASP A 10 38.72 -1.78 2.38
C ASP A 10 37.41 -1.00 2.16
N GLU A 11 36.70 -1.24 1.06
CA GLU A 11 35.39 -0.63 0.78
C GLU A 11 34.31 -1.22 1.70
N ALA A 12 34.35 -2.53 1.97
CA ALA A 12 33.44 -3.17 2.91
C ALA A 12 33.66 -2.67 4.34
N VAL A 13 34.92 -2.52 4.77
CA VAL A 13 35.26 -1.96 6.09
C VAL A 13 34.75 -0.53 6.20
N ALA A 14 34.97 0.32 5.19
CA ALA A 14 34.47 1.69 5.18
C ALA A 14 32.93 1.76 5.23
N MET A 15 32.23 0.87 4.51
CA MET A 15 30.76 0.78 4.57
C MET A 15 30.26 0.36 5.96
N ILE A 16 30.93 -0.60 6.63
CA ILE A 16 30.58 -1.02 7.99
C ILE A 16 30.84 0.11 9.01
N GLU A 17 31.95 0.83 8.86
CA GLU A 17 32.25 1.98 9.70
C GLU A 17 31.23 3.11 9.49
N ALA A 18 30.83 3.38 8.24
CA ALA A 18 29.79 4.35 7.92
C ALA A 18 28.44 3.94 8.55
N PHE A 19 28.04 2.67 8.42
CA PHE A 19 26.83 2.13 9.04
C PHE A 19 26.83 2.30 10.57
N ASN A 20 27.93 1.98 11.23
CA ASN A 20 28.04 2.07 12.69
C ASN A 20 28.01 3.50 13.22
N ASN A 21 28.48 4.46 12.41
CA ASN A 21 28.53 5.88 12.78
C ASN A 21 27.34 6.69 12.25
N ASP A 22 26.40 6.06 11.54
CA ASP A 22 25.23 6.72 11.00
C ASP A 22 24.24 7.10 12.13
N HIS A 23 23.94 8.39 12.19
CA HIS A 23 22.98 8.97 13.13
C HIS A 23 21.55 8.47 12.87
N GLY A 24 21.16 8.29 11.61
CA GLY A 24 19.87 7.72 11.22
C GLY A 24 19.71 6.28 11.70
N CYS A 25 20.74 5.45 11.55
CA CYS A 25 20.81 4.11 12.14
C CYS A 25 20.63 4.15 13.66
N SER A 26 21.33 5.05 14.34
CA SER A 26 21.23 5.21 15.80
C SER A 26 19.82 5.61 16.25
N MET A 27 19.16 6.53 15.51
CA MET A 27 17.78 6.93 15.77
C MET A 27 16.80 5.77 15.56
N LEU A 28 16.92 5.02 14.46
CA LEU A 28 16.08 3.85 14.20
C LEU A 28 16.27 2.78 15.28
N GLN A 29 17.50 2.51 15.70
CA GLN A 29 17.77 1.59 16.80
C GLN A 29 17.11 2.05 18.10
N SER A 30 17.22 3.33 18.45
CA SER A 30 16.55 3.87 19.64
C SER A 30 15.03 3.70 19.54
N LYS A 31 14.47 3.93 18.36
CA LYS A 31 13.02 3.81 18.12
C LYS A 31 12.52 2.37 18.26
N TYR A 32 13.22 1.40 17.66
CA TYR A 32 12.84 -0.01 17.78
C TYR A 32 13.17 -0.66 19.13
N LYS A 33 14.10 -0.07 19.90
CA LYS A 33 14.36 -0.48 21.30
C LYS A 33 13.35 0.10 22.28
N GLN A 34 12.68 1.19 21.93
CA GLN A 34 11.70 1.82 22.77
C GLN A 34 10.44 0.96 22.84
N GLN A 35 10.20 0.33 23.99
CA GLN A 35 9.00 -0.44 24.23
C GLN A 35 7.85 0.47 24.68
N SER A 36 6.72 0.37 23.99
CA SER A 36 5.45 0.96 24.42
C SER A 36 4.84 0.19 25.60
N LEU A 37 3.91 0.82 26.35
CA LEU A 37 3.18 0.13 27.42
C LEU A 37 2.40 -1.08 26.88
N PHE A 38 1.93 -1.02 25.65
CA PHE A 38 1.22 -2.09 24.96
C PHE A 38 2.12 -3.30 24.70
N GLU A 39 3.40 -3.08 24.38
CA GLU A 39 4.37 -4.17 24.22
C GLU A 39 4.78 -4.75 25.57
N ILE A 40 5.05 -3.89 26.56
CA ILE A 40 5.39 -4.31 27.93
C ILE A 40 4.30 -5.22 28.51
N THR A 41 3.02 -4.88 28.25
CA THR A 41 1.87 -5.65 28.72
C THR A 41 1.47 -6.81 27.79
N LYS A 42 2.18 -7.01 26.67
CA LYS A 42 1.87 -8.01 25.64
C LYS A 42 0.43 -7.89 25.11
N THR A 43 -0.01 -6.67 24.89
CA THR A 43 -1.35 -6.33 24.40
C THR A 43 -1.38 -5.60 23.06
N ALA A 44 -0.21 -5.24 22.50
CA ALA A 44 -0.03 -4.47 21.26
C ALA A 44 -0.68 -5.03 19.97
N ARG A 45 -1.24 -6.24 20.02
CA ARG A 45 -1.93 -6.90 18.89
C ARG A 45 -3.29 -7.48 19.29
N LYS A 46 -3.87 -7.01 20.41
CA LYS A 46 -5.19 -7.45 20.88
C LYS A 46 -6.25 -6.47 20.43
N GLU A 47 -7.13 -6.88 19.51
CA GLU A 47 -8.26 -6.10 18.96
C GLU A 47 -8.99 -5.27 20.04
N ARG A 48 -9.43 -5.92 21.12
CA ARG A 48 -10.09 -5.30 22.28
C ARG A 48 -9.35 -4.10 22.88
N VAL A 49 -8.01 -4.14 22.93
CA VAL A 49 -7.21 -3.07 23.53
C VAL A 49 -7.17 -1.84 22.63
N HIS A 50 -7.11 -2.05 21.32
CA HIS A 50 -7.21 -0.95 20.35
C HIS A 50 -8.63 -0.39 20.31
N SER A 51 -9.66 -1.24 20.36
CA SER A 51 -11.06 -0.79 20.45
C SER A 51 -11.30 0.05 21.70
N ALA A 52 -10.76 -0.37 22.85
CA ALA A 52 -10.82 0.38 24.11
C ALA A 52 -10.06 1.72 24.03
N PHE A 53 -8.88 1.75 23.42
CA PHE A 53 -8.13 2.99 23.22
C PHE A 53 -8.91 3.99 22.35
N LEU A 54 -9.46 3.53 21.23
CA LEU A 54 -10.26 4.37 20.33
C LEU A 54 -11.53 4.86 21.02
N ALA A 55 -12.21 4.01 21.79
CA ALA A 55 -13.38 4.44 22.56
C ALA A 55 -13.05 5.53 23.58
N TRP A 56 -11.93 5.40 24.29
CA TRP A 56 -11.43 6.47 25.17
C TRP A 56 -11.14 7.74 24.36
N LEU A 57 -10.44 7.63 23.23
CA LEU A 57 -10.10 8.75 22.35
C LEU A 57 -11.33 9.53 21.87
N PHE A 58 -12.42 8.83 21.54
CA PHE A 58 -13.68 9.41 21.07
C PHE A 58 -14.56 9.94 22.20
N LYS A 59 -14.39 9.45 23.42
CA LYS A 59 -15.15 9.90 24.60
C LYS A 59 -14.56 11.16 25.24
N GLU A 60 -13.26 11.35 25.13
CA GLU A 60 -12.58 12.53 25.68
C GLU A 60 -12.91 13.80 24.90
N ASN A 61 -12.96 14.93 25.61
CA ASN A 61 -13.24 16.21 25.00
C ASN A 61 -11.96 16.83 24.39
N PHE A 62 -11.71 16.49 23.13
CA PHE A 62 -10.60 17.02 22.35
C PHE A 62 -11.03 18.04 21.30
N GLU A 63 -11.92 18.98 21.66
CA GLU A 63 -12.42 20.02 20.74
C GLU A 63 -12.98 19.42 19.42
N ASN A 64 -13.58 18.23 19.52
CA ASN A 64 -14.14 17.46 18.39
C ASN A 64 -13.12 16.99 17.32
N ILE A 65 -11.81 17.16 17.56
CA ILE A 65 -10.75 16.77 16.62
C ILE A 65 -10.86 15.28 16.20
N PRO A 66 -11.07 14.30 17.09
CA PRO A 66 -11.20 12.90 16.70
C PRO A 66 -12.37 12.66 15.74
N LEU A 67 -13.55 13.21 16.04
CA LEU A 67 -14.73 13.05 15.18
C LEU A 67 -14.49 13.71 13.82
N ASN A 68 -13.98 14.94 13.79
CA ASN A 68 -13.70 15.67 12.56
C ASN A 68 -12.72 14.91 11.66
N GLY A 69 -11.66 14.38 12.27
CA GLY A 69 -10.69 13.52 11.58
C GLY A 69 -11.34 12.25 11.04
N LEU A 70 -12.15 11.56 11.84
CA LEU A 70 -12.87 10.36 11.42
C LEU A 70 -13.79 10.64 10.23
N LEU A 71 -14.66 11.66 10.32
CA LEU A 71 -15.58 12.02 9.24
C LEU A 71 -14.84 12.37 7.95
N TYR A 72 -13.70 13.06 8.04
CA TYR A 72 -12.85 13.33 6.89
C TYR A 72 -12.29 12.04 6.27
N ILE A 73 -11.77 11.11 7.09
CA ILE A 73 -11.30 9.81 6.62
C ILE A 73 -12.42 9.09 5.87
N LEU A 74 -13.61 8.98 6.49
CA LEU A 74 -14.76 8.28 5.92
C LEU A 74 -15.16 8.85 4.56
N TYR A 75 -15.21 10.18 4.44
CA TYR A 75 -15.47 10.83 3.16
C TYR A 75 -14.42 10.49 2.10
N THR A 76 -13.13 10.64 2.43
CA THR A 76 -12.06 10.40 1.46
C THR A 76 -11.98 8.94 1.00
N ASN A 77 -12.14 7.99 1.92
CA ASN A 77 -12.04 6.58 1.60
C ASN A 77 -13.29 6.05 0.89
N HIS A 78 -14.48 6.53 1.25
CA HIS A 78 -15.70 6.22 0.49
C HIS A 78 -15.59 6.69 -0.97
N THR A 79 -15.06 7.89 -1.19
CA THR A 79 -14.82 8.42 -2.54
C THR A 79 -13.83 7.55 -3.34
N LYS A 80 -12.78 7.02 -2.69
CA LYS A 80 -11.84 6.09 -3.34
C LYS A 80 -12.52 4.77 -3.71
N GLN A 81 -13.33 4.21 -2.82
CA GLN A 81 -14.09 2.98 -3.08
C GLN A 81 -15.04 3.13 -4.28
N LEU A 82 -15.80 4.22 -4.35
CA LEU A 82 -16.68 4.52 -5.50
C LEU A 82 -15.93 4.58 -6.84
N ARG A 83 -14.73 5.18 -6.85
CA ARG A 83 -13.89 5.27 -8.06
C ARG A 83 -13.39 3.90 -8.51
N ALA A 84 -12.97 3.06 -7.56
CA ALA A 84 -12.50 1.71 -7.86
C ALA A 84 -13.58 0.87 -8.56
N ASP A 85 -14.83 0.98 -8.13
CA ASP A 85 -15.97 0.25 -8.71
C ASP A 85 -16.37 0.78 -10.09
N THR A 86 -16.36 2.10 -10.27
CA THR A 86 -16.69 2.73 -11.57
C THR A 86 -15.73 2.28 -12.68
N HIS A 87 -14.44 2.07 -12.37
CA HIS A 87 -13.44 1.60 -13.31
C HIS A 87 -13.64 0.14 -13.77
N LYS A 88 -14.46 -0.66 -13.07
CA LYS A 88 -14.68 -2.08 -13.38
C LYS A 88 -15.91 -2.38 -14.25
N ASN A 89 -16.71 -1.38 -14.65
CA ASN A 89 -18.05 -1.61 -15.25
C ASN A 89 -18.96 -2.53 -14.40
N GLN A 90 -18.59 -2.79 -13.14
CA GLN A 90 -19.45 -3.40 -12.14
C GLN A 90 -20.12 -2.23 -11.42
N ILE A 91 -21.31 -1.84 -11.88
CA ILE A 91 -22.17 -0.94 -11.10
C ILE A 91 -22.75 -1.77 -9.94
N SER A 92 -21.90 -2.22 -9.01
CA SER A 92 -22.31 -2.93 -7.79
C SER A 92 -22.92 -1.99 -6.76
N TYR A 93 -22.70 -0.67 -6.90
CA TYR A 93 -23.39 0.38 -6.13
C TYR A 93 -24.82 0.68 -6.63
N SER A 94 -25.40 -0.16 -7.49
CA SER A 94 -26.76 0.04 -8.02
C SER A 94 -27.88 -0.34 -7.06
N SER A 95 -27.59 -0.96 -5.91
CA SER A 95 -28.64 -1.23 -4.92
C SER A 95 -29.01 0.06 -4.18
N GLU A 96 -30.31 0.30 -4.04
CA GLU A 96 -30.89 1.37 -3.21
C GLU A 96 -30.32 1.41 -1.79
N ILE A 97 -29.83 0.25 -1.35
CA ILE A 97 -29.18 -0.08 -0.07
C ILE A 97 -27.96 0.81 0.23
N PHE A 98 -27.10 1.12 -0.76
CA PHE A 98 -25.90 1.94 -0.51
C PHE A 98 -26.11 3.44 -0.79
N LYS A 99 -27.25 3.84 -1.38
CA LYS A 99 -27.55 5.24 -1.69
C LYS A 99 -27.67 6.10 -0.42
N ASN A 100 -28.24 5.55 0.66
CA ASN A 100 -28.41 6.30 1.90
C ASN A 100 -27.05 6.70 2.51
N GLN A 101 -26.13 5.73 2.62
CA GLN A 101 -24.78 5.98 3.11
C GLN A 101 -23.99 6.97 2.24
N HIS A 102 -24.12 6.86 0.92
CA HIS A 102 -23.52 7.84 0.00
C HIS A 102 -24.08 9.26 0.22
N ASN A 103 -25.40 9.40 0.36
CA ASN A 103 -26.04 10.69 0.61
C ASN A 103 -25.58 11.31 1.93
N ILE A 104 -25.47 10.50 2.98
CA ILE A 104 -24.92 10.95 4.28
C ILE A 104 -23.51 11.48 4.08
N ILE A 105 -22.65 10.75 3.36
CA ILE A 105 -21.25 11.16 3.15
C ILE A 105 -21.11 12.40 2.28
N GLU A 106 -21.90 12.54 1.21
CA GLU A 106 -21.90 13.77 0.39
C GLU A 106 -22.46 14.98 1.15
N HIS A 107 -23.42 14.77 2.06
CA HIS A 107 -23.89 15.81 2.95
C HIS A 107 -22.79 16.23 3.94
N LEU A 108 -22.10 15.25 4.54
CA LEU A 108 -20.97 15.47 5.45
C LEU A 108 -19.76 16.09 4.75
N ARG A 109 -19.56 15.86 3.45
CA ARG A 109 -18.45 16.43 2.65
C ARG A 109 -18.37 17.95 2.80
N ASN A 110 -19.50 18.64 2.66
CA ASN A 110 -19.54 20.10 2.75
C ASN A 110 -19.18 20.59 4.16
N GLN A 111 -19.41 19.80 5.20
CA GLN A 111 -19.07 20.14 6.58
C GLN A 111 -17.63 19.75 6.96
N ALA A 112 -17.16 18.59 6.48
CA ALA A 112 -15.84 18.05 6.73
C ALA A 112 -14.74 18.89 6.05
N ILE A 113 -15.01 19.40 4.84
CA ILE A 113 -14.08 20.28 4.11
C ILE A 113 -13.92 21.64 4.82
N ILE A 114 -14.95 22.12 5.52
CA ILE A 114 -14.96 23.42 6.20
C ILE A 114 -14.53 23.30 7.68
N GLN A 115 -14.24 22.08 8.17
CA GLN A 115 -13.92 21.80 9.59
C GLN A 115 -14.95 22.35 10.58
N ASN A 116 -16.21 22.44 10.16
CA ASN A 116 -17.31 23.02 10.94
C ASN A 116 -18.49 22.06 10.98
N THR A 117 -18.20 20.80 11.31
CA THR A 117 -19.24 19.79 11.55
C THR A 117 -20.05 20.20 12.77
N THR A 118 -21.37 20.12 12.61
CA THR A 118 -22.31 20.40 13.69
C THR A 118 -22.50 19.21 14.63
N TYR A 119 -21.91 18.06 14.32
CA TYR A 119 -22.03 16.86 15.14
C TYR A 119 -21.10 16.91 16.34
N SER A 120 -21.57 16.38 17.46
CA SER A 120 -20.78 16.05 18.63
C SER A 120 -21.04 14.60 19.04
N ILE A 121 -20.02 13.93 19.57
CA ILE A 121 -20.17 12.58 20.12
C ILE A 121 -20.96 12.68 21.42
N SER A 122 -22.16 12.10 21.44
CA SER A 122 -23.00 12.04 22.64
C SER A 122 -22.72 10.79 23.47
N ASP A 123 -22.33 9.69 22.83
CA ASP A 123 -22.12 8.41 23.51
C ASP A 123 -21.16 7.50 22.73
N VAL A 124 -20.46 6.62 23.46
CA VAL A 124 -19.49 5.66 22.93
C VAL A 124 -19.64 4.34 23.67
N ASP A 125 -20.06 3.30 22.94
CA ASP A 125 -20.19 1.94 23.44
C ASP A 125 -19.08 1.05 22.84
N THR A 126 -18.47 0.20 23.67
CA THR A 126 -17.54 -0.86 23.21
C THR A 126 -18.16 -2.22 23.40
N GLU A 127 -17.88 -3.15 22.49
CA GLU A 127 -18.49 -4.48 22.49
C GLU A 127 -20.03 -4.38 22.53
N TYR A 128 -20.60 -3.63 21.59
CA TYR A 128 -22.05 -3.42 21.54
C TYR A 128 -22.76 -4.72 21.10
N PRO A 129 -23.64 -5.30 21.94
CA PRO A 129 -24.21 -6.62 21.69
C PRO A 129 -25.19 -6.61 20.53
N ILE A 130 -25.09 -7.63 19.67
CA ILE A 130 -26.05 -7.90 18.61
C ILE A 130 -26.93 -9.07 19.03
N SER A 131 -28.09 -8.75 19.60
CA SER A 131 -29.03 -9.73 20.16
C SER A 131 -29.90 -10.38 19.09
N SER A 132 -29.33 -11.14 18.16
CA SER A 132 -30.10 -12.02 17.23
C SER A 132 -29.25 -12.97 16.38
N ILE A 133 -27.95 -13.12 16.65
CA ILE A 133 -27.04 -13.86 15.76
C ILE A 133 -26.52 -15.12 16.46
N SER A 134 -26.45 -16.26 15.76
CA SER A 134 -25.98 -17.54 16.31
C SER A 134 -24.65 -17.99 15.68
N ASN A 135 -23.75 -18.59 16.48
CA ASN A 135 -22.49 -19.16 15.98
C ASN A 135 -22.66 -20.64 15.59
N LYS A 136 -21.68 -21.16 14.82
CA LYS A 136 -21.51 -22.55 14.31
C LYS A 136 -21.85 -23.74 15.23
N LYS A 137 -22.17 -23.52 16.51
CA LYS A 137 -22.49 -24.56 17.50
C LYS A 137 -23.92 -24.47 18.06
N GLY A 138 -24.82 -23.67 17.47
CA GLY A 138 -26.22 -23.58 17.93
C GLY A 138 -26.40 -22.96 19.33
N LYS A 139 -25.34 -22.39 19.91
CA LYS A 139 -25.43 -21.51 21.08
C LYS A 139 -25.58 -20.08 20.56
N LYS A 140 -26.50 -19.30 21.13
CA LYS A 140 -26.53 -17.83 20.95
C LYS A 140 -25.11 -17.33 21.20
N SER A 141 -24.48 -16.82 20.15
CA SER A 141 -23.21 -16.13 20.33
C SER A 141 -23.55 -14.71 20.69
N ASN A 142 -22.92 -14.22 21.76
CA ASN A 142 -22.87 -12.78 21.92
C ASN A 142 -21.90 -12.29 20.85
N GLN A 143 -22.45 -11.87 19.72
CA GLN A 143 -21.75 -11.14 18.68
C GLN A 143 -21.74 -9.68 19.11
N PHE A 144 -20.63 -8.99 18.87
CA PHE A 144 -20.43 -7.64 19.36
C PHE A 144 -19.79 -6.81 18.26
N ILE A 145 -20.33 -5.62 18.00
CA ILE A 145 -19.60 -4.59 17.27
C ILE A 145 -18.55 -4.00 18.20
N ASP A 146 -17.33 -3.84 17.70
CA ASP A 146 -16.21 -3.37 18.52
C ASP A 146 -16.45 -1.98 19.12
N ILE A 147 -16.91 -1.03 18.31
CA ILE A 147 -17.21 0.34 18.76
C ILE A 147 -18.47 0.87 18.08
N LEU A 148 -19.37 1.47 18.87
CA LEU A 148 -20.52 2.22 18.39
C LEU A 148 -20.41 3.67 18.90
N LEU A 149 -20.43 4.62 17.97
CA LEU A 149 -20.46 6.05 18.27
C LEU A 149 -21.87 6.58 17.98
N LYS A 150 -22.47 7.26 18.97
CA LYS A 150 -23.69 8.04 18.78
C LYS A 150 -23.30 9.51 18.67
N CYS A 151 -23.66 10.14 17.56
CA CYS A 151 -23.38 11.53 17.27
C CYS A 151 -24.69 12.31 17.14
N THR A 152 -24.75 13.48 17.76
CA THR A 152 -25.92 14.37 17.71
C THR A 152 -25.53 15.70 17.08
N SER A 153 -26.47 16.33 16.38
CA SER A 153 -26.31 17.67 15.83
C SER A 153 -27.52 18.54 16.23
N PRO A 154 -27.32 19.84 16.50
CA PRO A 154 -28.43 20.78 16.67
C PRO A 154 -29.23 21.03 15.39
N LYS A 155 -28.65 20.74 14.22
CA LYS A 155 -29.21 21.10 12.91
C LYS A 155 -29.56 19.90 12.04
N GLU A 156 -29.15 18.71 12.45
CA GLU A 156 -29.23 17.50 11.63
C GLU A 156 -29.72 16.30 12.45
N GLU A 157 -30.22 15.30 11.73
CA GLU A 157 -30.63 14.04 12.31
C GLU A 157 -29.44 13.31 12.99
N PRO A 158 -29.67 12.55 14.07
CA PRO A 158 -28.63 11.79 14.74
C PRO A 158 -27.89 10.85 13.79
N LEU A 159 -26.57 10.75 13.97
CA LEU A 159 -25.67 9.93 13.18
C LEU A 159 -25.08 8.82 14.06
N ILE A 160 -25.14 7.58 13.57
CA ILE A 160 -24.53 6.41 14.21
C ILE A 160 -23.33 5.98 13.37
N ILE A 161 -22.18 5.77 14.02
CA ILE A 161 -20.99 5.22 13.36
C ILE A 161 -20.65 3.90 14.03
N LEU A 162 -20.65 2.82 13.24
CA LEU A 162 -20.32 1.48 13.68
C LEU A 162 -18.93 1.12 13.17
N ILE A 163 -18.00 0.86 14.09
CA ILE A 163 -16.63 0.48 13.74
C ILE A 163 -16.43 -0.98 14.10
N GLU A 164 -16.23 -1.80 13.08
CA GLU A 164 -15.68 -3.15 13.22
C GLU A 164 -14.16 -3.06 13.10
N ASN A 165 -13.46 -3.41 14.17
CA ASN A 165 -12.01 -3.40 14.23
C ASN A 165 -11.51 -4.81 13.89
N LYS A 166 -10.48 -4.93 13.06
CA LYS A 166 -9.80 -6.20 12.82
C LYS A 166 -8.31 -6.02 13.07
N ILE A 167 -7.72 -6.94 13.83
CA ILE A 167 -6.26 -6.98 14.04
C ILE A 167 -5.75 -8.37 13.70
N TYR A 168 -5.23 -8.51 12.46
CA TYR A 168 -4.62 -9.74 11.94
C TYR A 168 -5.51 -11.00 12.11
N ALA A 169 -6.82 -10.79 12.14
CA ALA A 169 -7.83 -11.83 12.23
C ALA A 169 -8.70 -11.79 10.97
N ASN A 170 -9.01 -12.97 10.43
CA ASN A 170 -9.96 -13.07 9.33
C ASN A 170 -11.37 -12.78 9.82
N GLU A 171 -12.22 -12.29 8.92
CA GLU A 171 -13.63 -12.10 9.18
C GLU A 171 -14.30 -13.40 9.65
N THR A 172 -15.05 -13.33 10.75
CA THR A 172 -15.72 -14.52 11.31
C THR A 172 -16.92 -14.89 10.45
N GLN A 173 -17.08 -16.18 10.14
CA GLN A 173 -18.28 -16.69 9.47
C GLN A 173 -19.40 -16.95 10.49
N ILE A 174 -20.56 -16.39 10.22
CA ILE A 174 -21.75 -16.36 11.07
C ILE A 174 -22.87 -17.18 10.44
N GLU A 175 -23.56 -18.00 11.24
CA GLU A 175 -24.77 -18.70 10.77
C GLU A 175 -25.93 -17.70 10.71
N ILE A 176 -26.62 -17.70 9.57
CA ILE A 176 -27.76 -16.82 9.32
C ILE A 176 -29.05 -17.63 9.37
N ASP A 177 -30.06 -17.09 10.05
CA ASP A 177 -31.40 -17.64 10.01
C ASP A 177 -32.06 -17.41 8.64
N ASN A 178 -32.89 -18.35 8.18
CA ASN A 178 -33.50 -18.30 6.85
C ASN A 178 -34.34 -17.04 6.58
N GLU A 179 -34.85 -16.37 7.63
CA GLU A 179 -35.57 -15.09 7.54
C GLU A 179 -34.71 -13.95 6.96
N TYR A 180 -33.39 -14.04 7.09
CA TYR A 180 -32.44 -13.02 6.64
C TYR A 180 -31.79 -13.36 5.30
N LEU A 181 -32.13 -14.52 4.72
CA LEU A 181 -31.46 -15.07 3.56
C LEU A 181 -31.76 -14.30 2.28
N SER A 182 -33.02 -13.92 2.06
CA SER A 182 -33.44 -13.16 0.87
C SER A 182 -32.72 -11.82 0.78
N ASP A 183 -32.56 -11.15 1.92
CA ASP A 183 -31.95 -9.83 1.99
C ASP A 183 -30.44 -9.91 1.75
N ILE A 184 -29.77 -10.91 2.33
CA ILE A 184 -28.35 -11.16 2.10
C ILE A 184 -28.08 -11.58 0.65
N ILE A 185 -28.94 -12.43 0.07
CA ILE A 185 -28.86 -12.79 -1.36
C ILE A 185 -28.94 -11.55 -2.24
N SER A 186 -29.77 -10.57 -1.87
CA SER A 186 -29.87 -9.31 -2.62
C SER A 186 -28.62 -8.43 -2.53
N ILE A 187 -27.79 -8.59 -1.49
CA ILE A 187 -26.61 -7.76 -1.24
C ILE A 187 -25.32 -8.38 -1.82
N VAL A 188 -25.10 -9.68 -1.63
CA VAL A 188 -23.83 -10.36 -2.02
C VAL A 188 -24.02 -11.56 -2.95
N GLY A 189 -25.26 -11.88 -3.35
CA GLY A 189 -25.58 -13.14 -4.05
C GLY A 189 -25.68 -14.33 -3.10
N ASN A 190 -25.65 -15.56 -3.64
CA ASN A 190 -25.89 -16.77 -2.83
C ASN A 190 -24.85 -16.92 -1.70
N PRO A 191 -25.27 -16.89 -0.42
CA PRO A 191 -24.37 -17.11 0.70
C PRO A 191 -23.82 -18.54 0.68
N SER A 192 -22.68 -18.76 1.32
CA SER A 192 -22.09 -20.09 1.37
C SER A 192 -22.90 -21.01 2.30
N THR A 193 -23.03 -22.29 1.93
CA THR A 193 -23.79 -23.28 2.72
C THR A 193 -22.84 -24.17 3.51
N THR A 194 -23.16 -24.45 4.78
CA THR A 194 -22.43 -25.43 5.58
C THR A 194 -22.73 -26.86 5.14
N LYS A 195 -21.87 -27.82 5.54
CA LYS A 195 -22.11 -29.26 5.32
C LYS A 195 -23.40 -29.78 5.98
N SER A 196 -23.99 -29.03 6.90
CA SER A 196 -25.27 -29.33 7.57
C SER A 196 -26.48 -28.61 6.96
N GLY A 197 -26.31 -27.88 5.83
CA GLY A 197 -27.40 -27.22 5.12
C GLY A 197 -27.83 -25.87 5.70
N LYS A 198 -27.07 -25.28 6.62
CA LYS A 198 -27.31 -23.92 7.12
C LYS A 198 -26.58 -22.88 6.28
N ASN A 199 -27.19 -21.72 6.12
CA ASN A 199 -26.60 -20.60 5.41
C ASN A 199 -25.65 -19.80 6.29
N GLN A 200 -24.53 -19.35 5.75
CA GLN A 200 -23.53 -18.55 6.46
C GLN A 200 -23.06 -17.36 5.63
N CYS A 201 -22.74 -16.27 6.31
CA CYS A 201 -22.04 -15.11 5.74
C CYS A 201 -20.97 -14.59 6.69
N GLY A 202 -20.18 -13.66 6.19
CA GLY A 202 -19.24 -12.86 6.96
C GLY A 202 -19.92 -12.01 8.03
N GLN A 203 -19.17 -11.78 9.09
CA GLN A 203 -19.56 -10.99 10.24
C GLN A 203 -20.09 -9.60 9.86
N THR A 204 -19.36 -8.88 9.01
CA THR A 204 -19.73 -7.52 8.57
C THR A 204 -21.06 -7.50 7.83
N LEU A 205 -21.35 -8.54 7.04
CA LEU A 205 -22.61 -8.64 6.32
C LEU A 205 -23.78 -8.93 7.25
N ALA A 206 -23.57 -9.80 8.24
CA ALA A 206 -24.56 -10.06 9.28
C ALA A 206 -24.88 -8.78 10.07
N TYR A 207 -23.85 -7.98 10.36
CA TYR A 207 -24.00 -6.73 11.11
C TYR A 207 -24.76 -5.69 10.29
N TYR A 208 -24.38 -5.49 9.03
CA TYR A 208 -25.08 -4.61 8.12
C TYR A 208 -26.58 -4.93 8.04
N ASN A 209 -26.92 -6.22 7.85
CA ASN A 209 -28.31 -6.65 7.73
C ASN A 209 -29.10 -6.43 9.05
N HIS A 210 -28.48 -6.74 10.19
CA HIS A 210 -29.10 -6.53 11.50
C HIS A 210 -29.52 -5.07 11.72
N PHE A 211 -28.58 -4.14 11.55
CA PHE A 211 -28.84 -2.71 11.79
C PHE A 211 -29.75 -2.10 10.73
N SER A 212 -29.64 -2.51 9.47
CA SER A 212 -30.54 -2.05 8.40
C SER A 212 -32.01 -2.42 8.67
N LYS A 213 -32.27 -3.55 9.34
CA LYS A 213 -33.63 -3.97 9.72
C LYS A 213 -34.11 -3.31 11.01
N GLN A 214 -33.26 -3.24 12.04
CA GLN A 214 -33.65 -2.67 13.32
C GLN A 214 -33.85 -1.15 13.25
N LEU A 215 -33.07 -0.48 12.41
CA LEU A 215 -33.01 0.99 12.31
C LEU A 215 -33.05 1.45 10.83
N PRO A 216 -34.14 1.17 10.09
CA PRO A 216 -34.19 1.38 8.64
C PRO A 216 -34.09 2.86 8.21
N ASN A 217 -34.48 3.78 9.09
CA ASN A 217 -34.49 5.22 8.83
C ASN A 217 -33.36 5.97 9.56
N ALA A 218 -32.46 5.25 10.23
CA ALA A 218 -31.35 5.89 10.93
C ALA A 218 -30.21 6.22 9.97
N ASN A 219 -29.50 7.33 10.23
CA ASN A 219 -28.27 7.64 9.53
C ASN A 219 -27.14 6.79 10.14
N ILE A 220 -26.74 5.72 9.46
CA ILE A 220 -25.70 4.79 9.93
C ILE A 220 -24.54 4.79 8.93
N LEU A 221 -23.32 4.96 9.45
CA LEU A 221 -22.08 4.73 8.72
C LEU A 221 -21.40 3.47 9.26
N TYR A 222 -21.09 2.54 8.36
CA TYR A 222 -20.40 1.30 8.68
C TYR A 222 -18.92 1.45 8.33
N VAL A 223 -18.04 1.13 9.28
CA VAL A 223 -16.60 1.36 9.19
C VAL A 223 -15.87 0.05 9.45
N PHE A 224 -15.00 -0.34 8.52
CA PHE A 224 -14.12 -1.50 8.67
C PHE A 224 -12.71 -0.97 8.89
N LEU A 225 -12.19 -1.12 10.11
CA LEU A 225 -10.85 -0.71 10.49
C LEU A 225 -9.91 -1.91 10.49
N ASP A 226 -8.85 -1.84 9.72
CA ASP A 226 -7.90 -2.93 9.58
C ASP A 226 -6.43 -2.46 9.62
N PRO A 227 -5.44 -3.37 9.80
CA PRO A 227 -4.03 -3.03 9.90
C PRO A 227 -3.31 -3.01 8.55
N SER A 228 -4.01 -3.06 7.42
CA SER A 228 -3.39 -3.03 6.10
C SER A 228 -2.59 -1.75 5.86
N SER A 229 -1.51 -1.92 5.09
CA SER A 229 -0.70 -0.78 4.69
C SER A 229 -1.45 0.09 3.67
N SER A 230 -1.14 1.39 3.64
CA SER A 230 -1.71 2.29 2.62
C SER A 230 -1.41 1.85 1.19
N LEU A 231 -0.30 1.14 0.96
CA LEU A 231 0.04 0.58 -0.35
C LEU A 231 -0.88 -0.60 -0.71
N GLU A 232 -1.14 -1.52 0.23
CA GLU A 232 -2.10 -2.60 0.02
C GLU A 232 -3.47 -2.04 -0.34
N MET A 233 -3.87 -0.94 0.32
CA MET A 233 -5.12 -0.23 0.05
C MET A 233 -5.16 0.46 -1.32
N GLU A 234 -4.05 1.05 -1.76
CA GLU A 234 -3.97 1.72 -3.07
C GLU A 234 -3.93 0.72 -4.23
N LEU A 235 -3.30 -0.44 -4.01
CA LEU A 235 -3.23 -1.53 -4.98
C LEU A 235 -4.45 -2.46 -4.93
N ALA A 236 -5.26 -2.39 -3.87
CA ALA A 236 -6.43 -3.22 -3.69
C ALA A 236 -7.39 -3.01 -4.86
N THR A 237 -7.66 -4.11 -5.57
CA THR A 237 -8.59 -4.04 -6.69
C THR A 237 -10.04 -4.11 -6.20
N ASP A 238 -10.30 -4.63 -5.00
CA ASP A 238 -11.65 -4.84 -4.47
C ASP A 238 -11.74 -4.24 -3.07
N LEU A 239 -12.49 -3.14 -2.91
CA LEU A 239 -12.66 -2.45 -1.63
C LEU A 239 -14.15 -2.36 -1.30
N PRO A 240 -14.54 -2.44 -0.01
CA PRO A 240 -13.72 -2.85 1.15
C PRO A 240 -13.25 -4.32 1.05
N GLN A 241 -12.24 -4.67 1.85
CA GLN A 241 -11.69 -6.04 1.91
C GLN A 241 -12.58 -7.01 2.71
N CYS A 242 -13.54 -6.50 3.47
CA CYS A 242 -14.55 -7.32 4.14
C CYS A 242 -15.66 -7.79 3.18
N GLU A 243 -16.43 -8.78 3.62
CA GLU A 243 -17.50 -9.39 2.83
C GLU A 243 -18.62 -8.38 2.50
N CYS A 244 -18.95 -7.47 3.42
CA CYS A 244 -19.95 -6.43 3.17
C CYS A 244 -19.35 -5.20 2.48
N LYS A 245 -19.79 -4.93 1.24
CA LYS A 245 -19.36 -3.75 0.47
C LYS A 245 -19.94 -2.41 0.94
N GLY A 246 -20.89 -2.44 1.88
CA GLY A 246 -21.41 -1.25 2.55
C GLY A 246 -20.46 -0.65 3.58
N PHE A 247 -19.41 -1.37 3.99
CA PHE A 247 -18.45 -0.83 4.95
C PHE A 247 -17.44 0.09 4.25
N ILE A 248 -17.15 1.21 4.89
CA ILE A 248 -16.08 2.13 4.49
C ILE A 248 -14.79 1.59 5.09
N HIS A 249 -13.84 1.25 4.22
CA HIS A 249 -12.56 0.70 4.65
C HIS A 249 -11.64 1.83 5.10
N ILE A 250 -11.11 1.73 6.32
CA ILE A 250 -10.11 2.64 6.87
C ILE A 250 -8.96 1.85 7.49
N THR A 251 -7.79 2.47 7.58
CA THR A 251 -6.59 1.85 8.16
C THR A 251 -6.13 2.57 9.43
N TYR A 252 -5.27 1.91 10.22
CA TYR A 252 -4.58 2.58 11.31
C TYR A 252 -3.67 3.73 10.84
N GLN A 253 -3.18 3.71 9.60
CA GLN A 253 -2.45 4.84 9.02
C GLN A 253 -3.36 6.06 8.85
N ASP A 254 -4.60 5.86 8.39
CA ASP A 254 -5.59 6.94 8.27
C ASP A 254 -5.85 7.61 9.63
N LEU A 255 -6.06 6.79 10.68
CA LEU A 255 -6.25 7.27 12.04
C LEU A 255 -5.00 8.00 12.56
N MET A 256 -3.80 7.49 12.29
CA MET A 256 -2.56 8.12 12.71
C MET A 256 -2.39 9.51 12.10
N ASP A 257 -2.54 9.62 10.77
CA ASP A 257 -2.28 10.86 10.05
C ASP A 257 -3.36 11.93 10.28
N ARG A 258 -4.63 11.53 10.48
CA ARG A 258 -5.76 12.47 10.58
C ARG A 258 -6.27 12.72 11.99
N ILE A 259 -5.93 11.86 12.95
CA ILE A 259 -6.41 11.98 14.33
C ILE A 259 -5.25 12.02 15.31
N LEU A 260 -4.42 10.97 15.38
CA LEU A 260 -3.44 10.82 16.47
C LEU A 260 -2.32 11.87 16.40
N ILE A 261 -1.70 12.08 15.24
CA ILE A 261 -0.63 13.08 15.07
C ILE A 261 -1.18 14.51 15.30
N PRO A 262 -2.30 14.93 14.67
CA PRO A 262 -2.89 16.24 14.96
C PRO A 262 -3.20 16.48 16.44
N LEU A 263 -3.71 15.46 17.16
CA LEU A 263 -3.95 15.55 18.60
C LEU A 263 -2.65 15.68 19.39
N ARG A 264 -1.67 14.81 19.15
CA ARG A 264 -0.35 14.86 19.83
C ARG A 264 0.30 16.23 19.70
N ASP A 265 0.22 16.82 18.52
CA ASP A 265 0.87 18.10 18.19
C ASP A 265 0.03 19.32 18.62
N ASN A 266 -1.22 19.12 19.04
CA ASN A 266 -2.08 20.19 19.52
C ASN A 266 -1.54 20.79 20.84
N LYS A 267 -1.37 22.11 20.86
CA LYS A 267 -0.85 22.86 22.02
C LYS A 267 -1.78 22.84 23.24
N ASN A 268 -3.09 22.70 23.03
CA ASN A 268 -4.11 22.73 24.09
C ASN A 268 -4.21 21.42 24.87
N ILE A 269 -3.59 20.33 24.36
CA ILE A 269 -3.62 19.03 25.03
C ILE A 269 -2.51 18.96 26.08
N ASN A 270 -2.87 18.50 27.28
CA ASN A 270 -1.93 18.37 28.38
C ASN A 270 -0.86 17.28 28.12
N HIS A 271 0.27 17.39 28.81
CA HIS A 271 1.42 16.51 28.61
C HIS A 271 1.10 15.02 28.86
N ARG A 272 0.24 14.70 29.83
CA ARG A 272 -0.12 13.31 30.14
C ARG A 272 -0.84 12.65 28.96
N ILE A 273 -1.80 13.35 28.37
CA ILE A 273 -2.54 12.85 27.20
C ILE A 273 -1.61 12.73 26.00
N LYS A 274 -0.71 13.71 25.79
CA LYS A 274 0.33 13.61 24.75
C LYS A 274 1.19 12.37 24.92
N SER A 275 1.62 12.06 26.14
CA SER A 275 2.39 10.84 26.42
C SER A 275 1.60 9.57 26.09
N ILE A 276 0.31 9.50 26.45
CA ILE A 276 -0.55 8.35 26.14
C ILE A 276 -0.71 8.18 24.62
N ILE A 277 -0.96 9.26 23.88
CA ILE A 277 -1.10 9.23 22.42
C ILE A 277 0.23 8.85 21.76
N SER A 278 1.36 9.39 22.22
CA SER A 278 2.69 9.04 21.71
C SER A 278 3.03 7.57 21.96
N ASP A 279 2.68 7.02 23.12
CA ASP A 279 2.88 5.60 23.43
C ASP A 279 2.05 4.69 22.51
N TYR A 280 0.81 5.11 22.21
CA TYR A 280 -0.03 4.39 21.24
C TYR A 280 0.52 4.50 19.80
N ILE A 281 1.01 5.68 19.37
CA ILE A 281 1.68 5.84 18.07
C ILE A 281 2.90 4.92 17.97
N ALA A 282 3.71 4.82 19.04
CA ALA A 282 4.84 3.89 19.09
C ALA A 282 4.38 2.43 18.96
N CYS A 283 3.31 2.04 19.66
CA CYS A 283 2.71 0.71 19.54
C CYS A 283 2.25 0.37 18.10
N LEU A 284 1.70 1.35 17.36
CA LEU A 284 1.28 1.14 15.97
C LEU A 284 2.49 1.00 15.02
N GLY A 285 3.58 1.73 15.28
CA GLY A 285 4.80 1.72 14.48
C GLY A 285 5.78 0.61 14.79
N ALA A 286 5.58 -0.12 15.90
CA ALA A 286 6.44 -1.20 16.29
C ALA A 286 6.30 -2.41 15.35
N THR A 287 7.43 -2.89 14.84
CA THR A 287 7.56 -4.20 14.21
C THR A 287 7.86 -5.22 15.31
N LEU A 288 7.05 -6.26 15.45
CA LEU A 288 7.34 -7.30 16.43
C LEU A 288 8.46 -8.21 15.87
N LEU A 289 9.61 -8.23 16.55
CA LEU A 289 10.77 -9.01 16.12
C LEU A 289 10.72 -10.47 16.59
N GLU A 290 9.94 -10.78 17.62
CA GLU A 290 9.80 -12.13 18.17
C GLU A 290 8.51 -12.79 17.65
N ILE A 291 8.67 -13.95 17.03
CA ILE A 291 7.57 -14.85 16.69
C ILE A 291 7.12 -15.49 18.00
N GLU A 292 6.00 -15.02 18.58
CA GLU A 292 5.28 -15.88 19.52
C GLU A 292 4.70 -17.05 18.71
N ASP A 293 5.02 -18.29 19.12
CA ASP A 293 4.54 -19.52 18.48
C ASP A 293 3.04 -19.45 18.16
N ASN A 294 2.68 -19.70 16.89
CA ASN A 294 1.34 -19.69 16.30
C ASN A 294 0.77 -18.36 15.76
N LYS A 295 1.53 -17.27 15.63
CA LYS A 295 1.04 -16.05 14.96
C LYS A 295 1.49 -15.91 13.51
N SER A 296 0.63 -15.35 12.66
CA SER A 296 0.90 -15.14 11.22
C SER A 296 2.02 -14.11 11.03
N LYS A 297 2.80 -14.24 9.94
CA LYS A 297 3.86 -13.27 9.58
C LYS A 297 3.34 -11.83 9.46
N ASP A 298 2.07 -11.65 9.13
CA ASP A 298 1.46 -10.32 9.02
C ASP A 298 1.34 -9.62 10.38
N SER A 299 1.17 -10.36 11.48
CA SER A 299 1.10 -9.78 12.83
C SER A 299 2.39 -9.08 13.29
N LEU A 300 3.50 -9.35 12.60
CA LEU A 300 4.81 -8.77 12.89
C LEU A 300 5.00 -7.40 12.27
N LYS A 301 4.22 -7.05 11.23
CA LYS A 301 4.34 -5.77 10.53
C LYS A 301 3.88 -4.62 11.44
N ALA A 302 4.43 -3.43 11.20
CA ALA A 302 3.89 -2.19 11.73
C ALA A 302 2.50 -1.92 11.11
N MET A 303 1.56 -1.43 11.92
CA MET A 303 0.19 -1.10 11.46
C MET A 303 0.12 0.31 10.87
N ALA A 304 0.99 1.21 11.33
CA ALA A 304 1.09 2.59 10.82
C ALA A 304 2.47 3.18 11.15
N LEU A 305 3.00 4.01 10.26
CA LEU A 305 4.30 4.67 10.41
C LEU A 305 4.16 6.19 10.35
N ASP A 306 4.68 6.88 11.35
CA ASP A 306 4.78 8.34 11.31
C ASP A 306 5.76 8.80 10.21
N LYS A 307 5.67 10.08 9.85
CA LYS A 307 6.48 10.66 8.76
C LYS A 307 7.98 10.53 9.02
N GLU A 308 8.42 10.82 10.25
CA GLU A 308 9.83 10.77 10.64
C GLU A 308 10.40 9.36 10.48
N THR A 309 9.67 8.33 10.91
CA THR A 309 10.09 6.92 10.75
C THR A 309 10.19 6.53 9.29
N ARG A 310 9.23 6.96 8.47
CA ARG A 310 9.25 6.67 7.02
C ARG A 310 10.47 7.28 6.35
N GLU A 311 10.80 8.53 6.69
CA GLU A 311 11.99 9.22 6.16
C GLU A 311 13.28 8.53 6.63
N LEU A 312 13.37 8.17 7.93
CA LEU A 312 14.52 7.42 8.46
C LEU A 312 14.71 6.07 7.76
N LEU A 313 13.63 5.32 7.53
CA LEU A 313 13.69 4.03 6.83
C LEU A 313 14.08 4.17 5.35
N GLN A 314 13.60 5.21 4.67
CA GLN A 314 13.97 5.51 3.29
C GLN A 314 15.45 5.88 3.16
N ASN A 315 15.95 6.74 4.06
CA ASN A 315 17.36 7.13 4.09
C ASN A 315 18.24 5.93 4.44
N PHE A 316 17.84 5.13 5.43
CA PHE A 316 18.55 3.90 5.79
C PHE A 316 18.69 2.95 4.60
N TRP A 317 17.60 2.72 3.84
CA TRP A 317 17.68 1.89 2.64
C TRP A 317 18.60 2.51 1.60
N ALA A 318 18.42 3.80 1.28
CA ALA A 318 19.20 4.47 0.24
C ALA A 318 20.71 4.49 0.52
N GLU A 319 21.10 4.66 1.78
CA GLU A 319 22.51 4.74 2.18
C GLU A 319 23.16 3.35 2.31
N HIS A 320 22.41 2.34 2.75
CA HIS A 320 22.96 1.02 3.11
C HIS A 320 22.54 -0.13 2.18
N GLU A 321 21.76 0.13 1.11
CA GLU A 321 21.29 -0.90 0.16
C GLU A 321 22.43 -1.80 -0.33
N THR A 322 23.58 -1.20 -0.68
CA THR A 322 24.71 -1.95 -1.25
C THR A 322 25.30 -2.92 -0.22
N LEU A 323 25.48 -2.47 1.03
CA LEU A 323 25.98 -3.30 2.13
C LEU A 323 25.00 -4.45 2.45
N ILE A 324 23.70 -4.15 2.50
CA ILE A 324 22.64 -5.13 2.76
C ILE A 324 22.59 -6.18 1.63
N MET A 325 22.61 -5.75 0.37
CA MET A 325 22.58 -6.66 -0.78
C MET A 325 23.83 -7.54 -0.83
N ALA A 326 25.01 -7.00 -0.55
CA ALA A 326 26.26 -7.77 -0.49
C ALA A 326 26.23 -8.84 0.60
N ALA A 327 25.67 -8.53 1.77
CA ALA A 327 25.50 -9.48 2.85
C ALA A 327 24.51 -10.60 2.45
N LEU A 328 23.37 -10.25 1.84
CA LEU A 328 22.39 -11.24 1.37
C LEU A 328 22.97 -12.15 0.29
N ASP A 329 23.70 -11.60 -0.68
CA ASP A 329 24.35 -12.36 -1.75
C ASP A 329 25.37 -13.36 -1.17
N SER A 330 26.18 -12.93 -0.21
CA SER A 330 27.16 -13.80 0.48
C SER A 330 26.48 -14.98 1.18
N LEU A 331 25.32 -14.76 1.82
CA LEU A 331 24.54 -15.83 2.46
C LEU A 331 23.88 -16.79 1.46
N THR A 332 23.62 -16.36 0.22
CA THR A 332 23.10 -17.27 -0.81
C THR A 332 24.12 -18.28 -1.32
N ASP A 333 25.40 -17.95 -1.22
CA ASP A 333 26.52 -18.77 -1.69
C ASP A 333 27.20 -19.58 -0.56
N ASP A 334 26.87 -19.29 0.71
CA ASP A 334 27.41 -20.03 1.85
C ASP A 334 26.80 -21.43 1.97
N ILE A 335 27.68 -22.44 1.94
CA ILE A 335 27.31 -23.85 2.08
C ILE A 335 26.77 -24.19 3.47
N ASN A 336 27.12 -23.42 4.50
CA ASN A 336 26.69 -23.64 5.89
C ASN A 336 25.30 -23.06 6.19
N THR A 337 24.76 -22.20 5.31
CA THR A 337 23.40 -21.69 5.46
C THR A 337 22.41 -22.78 5.07
N GLU A 338 21.45 -23.09 5.96
CA GLU A 338 20.40 -24.09 5.74
C GLU A 338 19.69 -23.87 4.39
N GLU A 339 19.38 -24.96 3.68
CA GLU A 339 18.85 -24.91 2.30
C GLU A 339 17.54 -24.10 2.20
N ASP A 340 16.63 -24.24 3.17
CA ASP A 340 15.38 -23.48 3.20
C ASP A 340 15.64 -21.96 3.40
N THR A 341 16.56 -21.61 4.30
CA THR A 341 16.99 -20.23 4.53
C THR A 341 17.64 -19.65 3.28
N ARG A 342 18.51 -20.41 2.62
CA ARG A 342 19.17 -20.02 1.37
C ARG A 342 18.16 -19.77 0.25
N ASN A 343 17.15 -20.62 0.11
CA ASN A 343 16.09 -20.47 -0.89
C ASN A 343 15.21 -19.24 -0.61
N LYS A 344 14.89 -18.95 0.65
CA LYS A 344 14.17 -17.72 1.06
C LYS A 344 14.97 -16.46 0.71
N ILE A 345 16.27 -16.45 1.01
CA ILE A 345 17.15 -15.32 0.69
C ILE A 345 17.27 -15.14 -0.84
N LYS A 346 17.46 -16.23 -1.60
CA LYS A 346 17.50 -16.18 -3.07
C LYS A 346 16.24 -15.55 -3.67
N ASN A 347 15.06 -15.93 -3.17
CA ASN A 347 13.79 -15.36 -3.61
C ASN A 347 13.69 -13.87 -3.28
N ALA A 348 14.14 -13.46 -2.08
CA ALA A 348 14.14 -12.06 -1.67
C ALA A 348 15.10 -11.21 -2.53
N VAL A 349 16.33 -11.67 -2.74
CA VAL A 349 17.33 -11.02 -3.60
C VAL A 349 16.81 -10.89 -5.03
N ALA A 350 16.22 -11.94 -5.59
CA ALA A 350 15.64 -11.91 -6.93
C ALA A 350 14.49 -10.88 -7.03
N ALA A 351 13.63 -10.80 -6.02
CA ALA A 351 12.56 -9.81 -5.96
C ALA A 351 13.12 -8.37 -5.89
N LEU A 352 14.10 -8.11 -5.03
CA LEU A 352 14.75 -6.80 -4.88
C LEU A 352 15.47 -6.37 -6.17
N ARG A 353 16.20 -7.28 -6.82
CA ARG A 353 16.87 -6.99 -8.11
C ARG A 353 15.88 -6.74 -9.23
N SER A 354 14.72 -7.40 -9.23
CA SER A 354 13.66 -7.17 -10.20
C SER A 354 12.98 -5.79 -10.06
N TYR A 355 13.00 -5.22 -8.85
CA TYR A 355 12.53 -3.87 -8.53
C TYR A 355 13.43 -2.80 -9.18
N ASN A 356 14.73 -3.07 -9.26
CA ASN A 356 15.75 -2.14 -9.79
C ASN A 356 15.80 -2.04 -11.33
N HIS A 357 14.84 -2.65 -12.04
CA HIS A 357 14.66 -2.40 -13.46
C HIS A 357 13.87 -1.11 -13.67
N ASN A 358 14.57 0.04 -13.62
CA ASN A 358 14.01 1.35 -13.99
C ASN A 358 13.16 1.22 -15.24
N LYS A 359 11.86 1.51 -15.08
CA LYS A 359 10.91 1.64 -16.17
C LYS A 359 10.83 3.11 -16.52
N TYR A 360 10.70 3.40 -17.80
CA TYR A 360 10.70 4.77 -18.30
C TYR A 360 9.39 5.07 -19.01
N GLN A 361 8.92 6.30 -18.88
CA GLN A 361 7.91 6.91 -19.75
C GLN A 361 8.49 8.19 -20.34
N PHE A 362 7.93 8.66 -21.45
CA PHE A 362 8.35 9.95 -22.00
C PHE A 362 7.19 10.76 -22.53
N THR A 363 7.34 12.08 -22.46
CA THR A 363 6.38 13.06 -22.97
C THR A 363 6.98 13.75 -24.19
N TYR A 364 6.23 13.79 -25.28
CA TYR A 364 6.59 14.52 -26.49
C TYR A 364 5.36 15.23 -27.06
N LYS A 365 5.48 16.54 -27.36
CA LYS A 365 4.37 17.39 -27.87
C LYS A 365 3.08 17.22 -27.05
N SER A 366 3.19 17.26 -25.72
CA SER A 366 2.08 17.12 -24.77
C SER A 366 1.33 15.78 -24.82
N ARG A 367 1.94 14.71 -25.39
CA ARG A 367 1.44 13.33 -25.33
C ARG A 367 2.38 12.47 -24.50
N ILE A 368 1.82 11.68 -23.60
CA ILE A 368 2.54 10.71 -22.78
C ILE A 368 2.60 9.38 -23.54
N TYR A 369 3.79 8.85 -23.69
CA TYR A 369 4.05 7.54 -24.27
C TYR A 369 4.42 6.57 -23.16
N ASN A 370 3.59 5.55 -22.95
CA ASN A 370 3.85 4.43 -22.05
C ASN A 370 3.33 3.12 -22.65
N ASN A 371 3.98 1.99 -22.33
CA ASN A 371 3.43 0.68 -22.66
C ASN A 371 2.52 0.23 -21.51
N SER A 372 1.21 0.16 -21.78
CA SER A 372 0.15 -0.50 -20.98
C SER A 372 0.58 -0.92 -19.56
N ARG A 373 0.48 0.02 -18.60
CA ARG A 373 0.73 -0.17 -17.15
C ARG A 373 2.13 -0.66 -16.71
N LYS A 374 3.11 -0.82 -17.61
CA LYS A 374 4.43 -1.40 -17.27
C LYS A 374 5.64 -0.53 -17.62
N GLY A 375 5.48 0.59 -18.33
CA GLY A 375 6.59 1.46 -18.77
C GLY A 375 7.52 0.77 -19.77
N TYR A 376 8.48 1.52 -20.31
CA TYR A 376 9.49 1.01 -21.23
C TYR A 376 10.75 0.57 -20.50
N LYS A 377 11.34 -0.55 -20.91
CA LYS A 377 12.71 -0.91 -20.53
C LYS A 377 13.72 -0.05 -21.30
N LYS A 378 14.96 0.04 -20.81
CA LYS A 378 16.06 0.86 -21.40
C LYS A 378 16.16 0.78 -22.93
N GLY A 379 16.19 -0.42 -23.51
CA GLY A 379 16.25 -0.59 -24.97
C GLY A 379 14.95 -0.26 -25.73
N GLU A 380 13.81 -0.44 -25.08
CA GLU A 380 12.49 -0.14 -25.66
C GLU A 380 12.20 1.36 -25.65
N LEU A 381 12.69 2.07 -24.62
CA LEU A 381 12.59 3.52 -24.50
C LEU A 381 13.20 4.20 -25.73
N LEU A 382 14.45 3.87 -26.05
CA LEU A 382 15.15 4.46 -27.19
C LEU A 382 14.46 4.12 -28.52
N TYR A 383 13.98 2.88 -28.67
CA TYR A 383 13.26 2.46 -29.85
C TYR A 383 11.98 3.29 -30.07
N GLU A 384 11.17 3.46 -29.03
CA GLU A 384 9.93 4.24 -29.14
C GLU A 384 10.19 5.74 -29.29
N ILE A 385 11.24 6.28 -28.66
CA ILE A 385 11.69 7.66 -28.89
C ILE A 385 12.05 7.87 -30.36
N ILE A 386 12.86 6.99 -30.95
CA ILE A 386 13.25 7.07 -32.37
C ILE A 386 12.03 6.98 -33.29
N LYS A 387 11.09 6.09 -32.98
CA LYS A 387 9.84 5.93 -33.73
C LYS A 387 8.96 7.17 -33.67
N VAL A 388 8.86 7.82 -32.51
CA VAL A 388 8.06 9.05 -32.33
C VAL A 388 8.69 10.26 -33.02
N LEU A 389 10.03 10.34 -33.03
CA LEU A 389 10.76 11.42 -33.70
C LEU A 389 10.71 11.35 -35.24
N ASN A 390 10.30 10.19 -35.80
CA ASN A 390 9.97 9.92 -37.20
C ASN A 390 10.69 10.81 -38.25
N PRO A 391 12.01 10.67 -38.47
CA PRO A 391 12.67 11.44 -39.51
C PRO A 391 12.81 10.62 -40.79
N SER A 392 12.41 11.19 -41.92
CA SER A 392 13.01 10.84 -43.21
C SER A 392 14.52 11.17 -43.21
N PRO A 393 15.28 10.63 -44.18
CA PRO A 393 16.10 9.42 -44.03
C PRO A 393 17.26 9.55 -43.01
N PHE A 394 17.44 8.45 -42.29
CA PHE A 394 18.51 7.96 -41.39
C PHE A 394 19.89 8.67 -41.29
N ASN A 395 20.39 9.34 -42.33
CA ASN A 395 21.72 9.99 -42.30
C ASN A 395 21.82 11.12 -41.27
N SER A 396 20.70 11.72 -40.86
CA SER A 396 20.69 12.76 -39.80
C SER A 396 20.88 12.15 -38.40
N ILE A 397 20.21 11.04 -38.11
CA ILE A 397 20.24 10.39 -36.79
C ILE A 397 21.62 9.79 -36.48
N VAL A 398 22.21 9.05 -37.42
CA VAL A 398 23.54 8.43 -37.20
C VAL A 398 24.63 9.48 -37.02
N ASN A 399 24.54 10.63 -37.71
CA ASN A 399 25.48 11.73 -37.53
C ASN A 399 25.27 12.47 -36.19
N GLN A 400 24.04 12.55 -35.68
CA GLN A 400 23.78 13.04 -34.31
C GLN A 400 24.28 12.05 -33.24
N PHE A 401 24.26 10.75 -33.52
CA PHE A 401 24.76 9.72 -32.60
C PHE A 401 26.28 9.55 -32.62
N LYS A 402 26.99 9.98 -33.68
CA LYS A 402 28.46 9.82 -33.81
C LYS A 402 29.28 10.42 -32.67
N GLY A 403 28.75 11.39 -31.93
CA GLY A 403 29.42 11.99 -30.78
C GLY A 403 28.97 11.48 -29.40
N ILE A 404 27.85 10.75 -29.34
CA ILE A 404 27.18 10.41 -28.07
C ILE A 404 27.10 8.89 -27.88
N LEU A 405 26.75 8.13 -28.92
CA LEU A 405 26.58 6.67 -28.86
C LEU A 405 27.45 6.02 -29.93
N ASP A 406 28.63 5.56 -29.53
CA ASP A 406 29.59 4.93 -30.44
C ASP A 406 29.09 3.57 -30.93
N HIS A 407 28.72 3.49 -32.23
CA HIS A 407 28.28 2.26 -32.90
C HIS A 407 29.42 1.27 -33.18
N ASN A 408 30.69 1.70 -33.02
CA ASN A 408 31.88 0.86 -33.11
C ASN A 408 32.32 0.30 -31.75
N LYS A 409 31.71 0.75 -30.65
CA LYS A 409 31.98 0.26 -29.30
C LYS A 409 31.38 -1.14 -29.14
N LYS A 410 32.23 -2.10 -28.75
CA LYS A 410 31.77 -3.43 -28.32
C LYS A 410 30.84 -3.23 -27.10
N ALA A 411 29.56 -3.58 -27.25
CA ALA A 411 28.47 -3.37 -26.27
C ALA A 411 27.96 -1.90 -26.10
N GLY A 412 28.03 -1.08 -27.16
CA GLY A 412 27.35 0.22 -27.22
C GLY A 412 25.82 0.13 -27.33
N VAL A 413 25.13 1.27 -27.17
CA VAL A 413 23.67 1.39 -27.29
C VAL A 413 23.18 1.01 -28.68
N LEU A 414 23.94 1.41 -29.71
CA LEU A 414 23.74 1.03 -31.10
C LEU A 414 24.80 -0.01 -31.50
N SER A 415 24.41 -0.96 -32.34
CA SER A 415 25.27 -2.06 -32.81
C SER A 415 25.18 -2.20 -34.32
N SER A 416 26.34 -2.39 -34.95
CA SER A 416 26.46 -2.66 -36.39
C SER A 416 25.97 -4.06 -36.78
N THR A 417 25.65 -4.26 -38.06
CA THR A 417 25.29 -5.59 -38.60
C THR A 417 26.41 -6.61 -38.39
N GLU A 418 27.67 -6.18 -38.49
CA GLU A 418 28.85 -7.03 -38.29
C GLU A 418 28.94 -7.52 -36.84
N TYR A 419 28.76 -6.62 -35.87
CA TYR A 419 28.79 -6.98 -34.45
C TYR A 419 27.59 -7.84 -34.06
N TYR A 420 26.39 -7.52 -34.56
CA TYR A 420 25.20 -8.36 -34.38
C TYR A 420 25.43 -9.80 -34.86
N ASN A 421 25.98 -9.97 -36.07
CA ASN A 421 26.28 -11.29 -36.64
C ASN A 421 27.37 -12.04 -35.85
N LEU A 422 28.33 -11.33 -35.26
CA LEU A 422 29.36 -11.91 -34.40
C LEU A 422 28.77 -12.42 -33.09
N VAL A 423 27.90 -11.64 -32.44
CA VAL A 423 27.25 -12.01 -31.18
C VAL A 423 26.22 -13.12 -31.37
N LYS A 424 25.52 -13.15 -32.51
CA LYS A 424 24.55 -14.22 -32.85
C LYS A 424 25.20 -15.61 -32.99
N LYS A 425 26.49 -15.67 -33.31
CA LYS A 425 27.26 -16.93 -33.39
C LYS A 425 27.72 -17.44 -32.01
N SER A 426 27.54 -16.66 -30.94
CA SER A 426 27.93 -17.05 -29.58
C SER A 426 26.92 -18.07 -29.00
N PRO A 427 27.37 -19.11 -28.27
CA PRO A 427 26.50 -20.05 -27.56
C PRO A 427 25.57 -19.39 -26.52
N SER A 428 25.93 -18.19 -26.07
CA SER A 428 25.22 -17.41 -25.05
C SER A 428 24.16 -16.44 -25.63
N TYR A 429 23.87 -16.51 -26.92
CA TYR A 429 22.94 -15.60 -27.59
C TYR A 429 21.48 -15.93 -27.28
N THR A 430 20.69 -14.89 -26.97
CA THR A 430 19.22 -14.99 -26.86
C THR A 430 18.60 -14.04 -27.88
N ASP A 431 17.55 -14.49 -28.58
CA ASP A 431 16.90 -13.74 -29.67
C ASP A 431 16.36 -12.36 -29.24
N ASN A 432 16.19 -12.13 -27.93
CA ASN A 432 15.66 -10.90 -27.37
C ASN A 432 16.70 -9.82 -27.09
N ARG A 433 17.99 -10.03 -27.39
CA ARG A 433 19.09 -9.12 -27.00
C ARG A 433 19.14 -7.81 -27.81
N PHE A 434 18.66 -7.84 -29.05
CA PHE A 434 18.74 -6.70 -29.98
C PHE A 434 17.37 -6.37 -30.56
N ILE A 435 17.10 -5.08 -30.79
CA ILE A 435 15.90 -4.59 -31.48
C ILE A 435 16.36 -4.05 -32.85
N PRO A 436 15.89 -4.61 -33.97
CA PRO A 436 16.20 -4.04 -35.28
C PRO A 436 15.52 -2.69 -35.44
N LEU A 437 16.27 -1.68 -35.86
CA LEU A 437 15.68 -0.41 -36.26
C LEU A 437 15.06 -0.53 -37.67
N PRO A 438 13.83 -0.07 -37.88
CA PRO A 438 13.22 -0.06 -39.21
C PRO A 438 13.97 0.89 -40.16
N ASP A 439 14.05 0.52 -41.44
CA ASP A 439 14.50 1.36 -42.56
C ASP A 439 15.96 1.89 -42.48
N THR A 440 16.90 1.04 -42.03
CA THR A 440 18.34 1.37 -41.93
C THR A 440 19.18 0.63 -42.97
N ASN A 441 20.09 1.32 -43.70
CA ASN A 441 21.06 0.70 -44.61
C ASN A 441 22.46 1.31 -44.40
N PRO A 442 23.45 0.57 -43.85
CA PRO A 442 23.37 -0.81 -43.37
C PRO A 442 22.45 -0.98 -42.15
N GLN A 443 22.00 -2.22 -41.87
CA GLN A 443 21.05 -2.52 -40.81
C GLN A 443 21.66 -2.29 -39.41
N ILE A 444 21.06 -1.39 -38.62
CA ILE A 444 21.47 -1.11 -37.24
C ILE A 444 20.51 -1.76 -36.24
N TYR A 445 21.08 -2.16 -35.10
CA TYR A 445 20.37 -2.76 -33.98
C TYR A 445 20.55 -1.94 -32.72
N ILE A 446 19.48 -1.77 -31.92
CA ILE A 446 19.56 -1.27 -30.55
C ILE A 446 19.87 -2.45 -29.64
N SER A 447 20.94 -2.36 -28.85
CA SER A 447 21.20 -3.31 -27.78
C SER A 447 20.22 -3.07 -26.64
N LYS A 448 19.59 -4.13 -26.09
CA LYS A 448 18.86 -4.03 -24.82
C LYS A 448 19.78 -4.03 -23.60
N GLN A 449 21.07 -4.30 -23.79
CA GLN A 449 22.08 -4.44 -22.76
C GLN A 449 23.22 -3.46 -23.01
N TRP A 450 23.08 -2.24 -22.51
CA TRP A 450 24.05 -1.16 -22.61
C TRP A 450 24.42 -0.61 -21.21
N GLY A 451 25.58 0.02 -21.09
CA GLY A 451 26.17 0.50 -19.82
C GLY A 451 25.28 1.50 -19.07
N ILE A 452 25.48 1.66 -17.74
CA ILE A 452 24.66 2.60 -16.95
C ILE A 452 25.02 4.06 -17.29
N ASP A 453 26.29 4.29 -17.63
CA ASP A 453 26.86 5.61 -17.96
C ASP A 453 26.32 6.20 -19.27
N GLU A 454 25.70 5.36 -20.08
CA GLU A 454 25.11 5.73 -21.35
C GLU A 454 23.66 6.24 -21.17
N ILE A 455 22.99 5.89 -20.06
CA ILE A 455 21.58 6.26 -19.81
C ILE A 455 21.41 7.78 -19.68
N PRO A 456 22.23 8.49 -18.88
CA PRO A 456 22.16 9.96 -18.84
C PRO A 456 22.40 10.58 -20.22
N GLN A 457 23.22 9.97 -21.06
CA GLN A 457 23.52 10.47 -22.40
C GLN A 457 22.30 10.34 -23.33
N VAL A 458 21.57 9.22 -23.25
CA VAL A 458 20.32 9.02 -23.99
C VAL A 458 19.21 9.97 -23.50
N ILE A 459 19.08 10.17 -22.18
CA ILE A 459 18.09 11.10 -21.62
C ILE A 459 18.41 12.55 -22.00
N ASN A 460 19.67 12.94 -21.90
CA ASN A 460 20.12 14.27 -22.30
C ASN A 460 19.88 14.51 -23.80
N TRP A 461 20.24 13.54 -24.64
CA TRP A 461 19.94 13.59 -26.07
C TRP A 461 18.43 13.70 -26.33
N ALA A 462 17.59 12.88 -25.69
CA ALA A 462 16.14 12.96 -25.83
C ALA A 462 15.61 14.36 -25.45
N SER A 463 16.16 14.95 -24.39
CA SER A 463 15.83 16.31 -23.95
C SER A 463 16.17 17.36 -25.01
N THR A 464 17.31 17.24 -25.72
CA THR A 464 17.64 18.12 -26.86
C THR A 464 16.64 18.04 -28.02
N GLN A 465 15.89 16.92 -28.12
CA GLN A 465 14.85 16.72 -29.14
C GLN A 465 13.46 17.15 -28.65
N GLY A 466 13.35 17.77 -27.46
CA GLY A 466 12.09 18.19 -26.86
C GLY A 466 11.29 17.04 -26.24
N ILE A 467 11.97 15.96 -25.83
CA ILE A 467 11.38 14.82 -25.13
C ILE A 467 11.75 14.86 -23.65
N GLU A 468 10.75 14.82 -22.79
CA GLU A 468 10.94 14.71 -21.34
C GLU A 468 10.81 13.24 -20.93
N VAL A 469 11.87 12.65 -20.39
CA VAL A 469 11.87 11.26 -19.90
C VAL A 469 11.67 11.24 -18.39
N THR A 470 10.75 10.42 -17.90
CA THR A 470 10.48 10.22 -16.48
C THR A 470 10.67 8.75 -16.12
N THR A 471 11.38 8.47 -15.04
CA THR A 471 11.48 7.13 -14.46
C THR A 471 10.20 6.84 -13.66
N ILE A 472 9.64 5.65 -13.80
CA ILE A 472 8.44 5.18 -13.09
C ILE A 472 8.72 3.93 -12.25
#